data_AF-A0A7D5ZJ23-F1
#
_entry.id   AF-A0A7D5ZJ23-F1
#
_cell.length_a   1.000
_cell.length_b   1.000
_cell.length_c   1.000
_cell.angle_alpha   90.00
_cell.angle_beta   90.00
_cell.angle_gamma   90.00
#
_symmetry.space_group_name_H-M   'P 1'
#
loop_
_entity.id
_entity.type
_entity.pdbx_description
1 polymer ?
#
loop_
_entity_poly.entity_id
_entity_poly.type
_entity_poly.pdbx_seq_one_letter_code
_entity_poly.pdbx_strand_id
1 'polypeptide(L)'
;MTDGIRRRWRALPPRARVLLLVHAAGFLEGTGWHAADLARRGPHAYSSFPLAIQVFFVALVVLDPLVAVLVLGARRAGAPSAGAVVAADAFANWFVNWSWLNADWTRLLRPVGLLPITLFALFVLAASRPLWRALSADPVVAWAASIREDAPNGPVEGRNDHGSQPRPNGAHR
;
A
#
# COMPACT_ATOMS: atom_id res chain seq x y z
N MET A 1 20.83 -9.10 -5.71
CA MET A 1 19.79 -8.33 -4.99
C MET A 1 18.39 -8.43 -5.63
N THR A 2 18.27 -8.51 -6.95
CA THR A 2 17.02 -8.50 -7.72
C THR A 2 16.06 -9.66 -7.42
N ASP A 3 16.56 -10.84 -7.06
CA ASP A 3 15.71 -12.04 -6.91
C ASP A 3 14.74 -11.94 -5.73
N GLY A 4 15.14 -11.26 -4.64
CA GLY A 4 14.27 -11.01 -3.50
C GLY A 4 13.14 -10.03 -3.81
N ILE A 5 13.37 -9.06 -4.70
CA ILE A 5 12.32 -8.13 -5.17
C ILE A 5 11.36 -8.90 -6.08
N ARG A 6 11.87 -9.63 -7.07
CA ARG A 6 11.06 -10.43 -8.00
C ARG A 6 10.15 -11.42 -7.28
N ARG A 7 10.66 -12.12 -6.25
CA ARG A 7 9.87 -13.04 -5.42
C ARG A 7 8.72 -12.32 -4.70
N ARG A 8 8.99 -11.18 -4.06
CA ARG A 8 7.95 -10.39 -3.37
C ARG A 8 6.87 -9.90 -4.33
N TRP A 9 7.25 -9.42 -5.50
CA TRP A 9 6.28 -9.03 -6.53
C TRP A 9 5.41 -10.19 -7.00
N ARG A 10 6.00 -11.37 -7.22
CA ARG A 10 5.24 -12.57 -7.63
C ARG A 10 4.24 -13.03 -6.57
N ALA A 11 4.56 -12.86 -5.29
CA ALA A 11 3.66 -13.19 -4.19
C ALA A 11 2.48 -12.21 -4.04
N LEU A 12 2.58 -11.00 -4.59
CA LEU A 12 1.52 -10.00 -4.48
C LEU A 12 0.34 -10.28 -5.44
N PRO A 13 -0.91 -10.04 -5.01
CA PRO A 13 -2.07 -10.03 -5.90
C PRO A 13 -1.91 -9.00 -7.03
N PRO A 14 -2.49 -9.23 -8.23
CA PRO A 14 -2.37 -8.30 -9.36
C PRO A 14 -2.79 -6.87 -9.02
N ARG A 15 -3.89 -6.71 -8.27
CA ARG A 15 -4.35 -5.40 -7.80
C ARG A 15 -3.31 -4.66 -6.96
N ALA A 16 -2.58 -5.36 -6.09
CA ALA A 16 -1.56 -4.75 -5.24
C ALA A 16 -0.37 -4.26 -6.07
N ARG A 17 0.01 -5.00 -7.11
CA ARG A 17 1.06 -4.59 -8.06
C ARG A 17 0.68 -3.30 -8.77
N VAL A 18 -0.55 -3.21 -9.27
CA VAL A 18 -1.07 -1.98 -9.90
C VAL A 18 -1.03 -0.81 -8.92
N LEU A 19 -1.53 -1.00 -7.69
CA LEU A 19 -1.47 0.03 -6.66
C LEU A 19 -0.03 0.51 -6.40
N LEU A 20 0.94 -0.42 -6.26
CA LEU A 20 2.35 -0.06 -6.09
C LEU A 20 2.90 0.76 -7.25
N LEU A 21 2.57 0.39 -8.50
CA LEU A 21 2.99 1.12 -9.68
C LEU A 21 2.40 2.54 -9.73
N VAL A 22 1.09 2.67 -9.43
CA VAL A 22 0.42 3.98 -9.39
C VAL A 22 0.99 4.86 -8.29
N HIS A 23 1.28 4.30 -7.10
CA HIS A 23 1.94 5.04 -6.03
C HIS A 23 3.31 5.54 -6.52
N ALA A 24 4.16 4.64 -7.02
CA ALA A 24 5.49 5.00 -7.48
C ALA A 24 5.46 6.09 -8.57
N ALA A 25 4.55 5.98 -9.54
CA ALA A 25 4.39 6.97 -10.59
C ALA A 25 4.03 8.35 -10.02
N GLY A 26 3.05 8.44 -9.12
CA GLY A 26 2.64 9.71 -8.53
C GLY A 26 3.74 10.38 -7.68
N PHE A 27 4.50 9.59 -6.89
CA PHE A 27 5.65 10.14 -6.16
C PHE A 27 6.77 10.63 -7.09
N LEU A 28 7.07 9.90 -8.16
CA LEU A 28 8.08 10.34 -9.13
C LEU A 28 7.63 11.58 -9.92
N GLU A 29 6.33 11.69 -10.22
CA GLU A 29 5.74 12.91 -10.81
C GLU A 29 5.87 14.10 -9.86
N GLY A 30 5.52 13.93 -8.57
CA GLY A 30 5.70 14.95 -7.53
C GLY A 30 7.16 15.40 -7.39
N THR A 31 8.08 14.44 -7.36
CA THR A 31 9.54 14.71 -7.42
C THR A 31 9.89 15.61 -8.60
N GLY A 32 9.34 15.29 -9.78
CA GLY A 32 9.57 16.05 -11.01
C GLY A 32 9.13 17.51 -10.90
N TRP A 33 7.97 17.77 -10.27
CA TRP A 33 7.50 19.12 -10.00
C TRP A 33 8.41 19.88 -9.04
N HIS A 34 8.80 19.29 -7.92
CA HIS A 34 9.70 19.93 -6.94
C HIS A 34 11.09 20.20 -7.54
N ALA A 35 11.64 19.22 -8.27
CA ALA A 35 12.91 19.37 -8.95
C ALA A 35 12.84 20.47 -10.04
N ALA A 36 11.75 20.54 -10.80
CA ALA A 36 11.55 21.57 -11.81
C ALA A 36 11.45 22.97 -11.20
N ASP A 37 10.76 23.12 -10.07
CA ASP A 37 10.69 24.40 -9.35
C ASP A 37 12.07 24.85 -8.85
N LEU A 38 12.85 23.94 -8.25
CA LEU A 38 14.22 24.24 -7.82
C LEU A 38 15.14 24.54 -9.00
N ALA A 39 15.02 23.83 -10.11
CA ALA A 39 15.82 24.09 -11.31
C ALA A 39 15.51 25.47 -11.93
N ARG A 40 14.24 25.90 -11.89
CA ARG A 40 13.79 27.17 -12.49
C ARG A 40 14.01 28.38 -11.59
N ARG A 41 13.87 28.22 -10.26
CA ARG A 41 13.86 29.33 -9.30
C ARG A 41 15.02 29.28 -8.29
N GLY A 42 15.86 28.25 -8.37
CA GLY A 42 17.01 28.06 -7.50
C GLY A 42 16.63 27.69 -6.05
N PRO A 43 17.56 27.84 -5.10
CA PRO A 43 17.34 27.52 -3.68
C PRO A 43 16.20 28.31 -3.03
N HIS A 44 15.79 29.42 -3.64
CA HIS A 44 14.74 30.31 -3.16
C HIS A 44 13.37 29.98 -3.76
N ALA A 45 13.20 28.83 -4.43
CA ALA A 45 11.95 28.45 -5.10
C ALA A 45 10.69 28.58 -4.21
N TYR A 46 10.88 28.42 -2.90
CA TYR A 46 9.82 28.42 -1.89
C TYR A 46 9.96 29.56 -0.88
N SER A 47 10.80 30.58 -1.13
CA SER A 47 11.14 31.62 -0.15
C SER A 47 9.95 32.44 0.36
N SER A 48 8.81 32.41 -0.36
CA SER A 48 7.55 33.04 0.04
C SER A 48 6.79 32.28 1.13
N PHE A 49 7.17 31.05 1.47
CA PHE A 49 6.48 30.20 2.44
C PHE A 49 7.17 30.19 3.81
N PRO A 50 6.50 29.78 4.90
CA PRO A 50 7.14 29.56 6.19
C PRO A 50 8.32 28.57 6.08
N LEU A 51 9.41 28.83 6.81
CA LEU A 51 10.67 28.07 6.70
C LEU A 51 10.49 26.54 6.73
N ALA A 52 9.65 26.04 7.64
CA ALA A 52 9.37 24.60 7.76
C ALA A 52 8.80 24.00 6.47
N ILE A 53 7.91 24.72 5.77
CA ILE A 53 7.33 24.27 4.50
C ILE A 53 8.38 24.34 3.38
N GLN A 54 9.26 25.34 3.39
CA GLN A 54 10.36 25.42 2.42
C GLN A 54 11.26 24.20 2.52
N VAL A 55 11.74 23.90 3.73
CA VAL A 55 12.60 22.74 4.01
C VAL A 55 11.90 21.46 3.59
N PHE A 56 10.60 21.33 3.91
CA PHE A 56 9.82 20.16 3.55
C PHE A 56 9.67 19.99 2.02
N PHE A 57 9.31 21.03 1.27
CA PHE A 57 9.21 20.95 -0.20
C PHE A 57 10.55 20.65 -0.88
N VAL A 58 11.66 21.18 -0.35
CA VAL A 58 12.99 20.77 -0.82
C VAL A 58 13.26 19.29 -0.51
N ALA A 59 12.88 18.84 0.69
CA ALA A 59 13.07 17.46 1.10
C ALA A 59 12.25 16.46 0.26
N LEU A 60 11.13 16.86 -0.34
CA LEU A 60 10.32 16.00 -1.22
C LEU A 60 11.10 15.49 -2.43
N VAL A 61 12.10 16.24 -2.93
CA VAL A 61 13.01 15.77 -3.98
C VAL A 61 13.76 14.49 -3.58
N VAL A 62 13.91 14.22 -2.28
CA VAL A 62 14.54 13.02 -1.74
C VAL A 62 13.51 12.04 -1.17
N LEU A 63 12.50 12.54 -0.46
CA LEU A 63 11.49 11.70 0.19
C LEU A 63 10.63 10.95 -0.84
N ASP A 64 10.24 11.60 -1.93
CA ASP A 64 9.37 10.99 -2.94
C ASP A 64 10.07 9.84 -3.67
N PRO A 65 11.32 9.98 -4.18
CA PRO A 65 12.04 8.84 -4.74
C PRO A 65 12.30 7.74 -3.72
N LEU A 66 12.55 8.09 -2.46
CA LEU A 66 12.73 7.10 -1.40
C LEU A 66 11.46 6.29 -1.21
N VAL A 67 10.29 6.94 -1.13
CA VAL A 67 8.99 6.26 -1.06
C VAL A 67 8.78 5.39 -2.30
N ALA A 68 9.04 5.91 -3.50
CA ALA A 68 8.94 5.15 -4.75
C ALA A 68 9.83 3.90 -4.70
N VAL A 69 11.06 3.98 -4.20
CA VAL A 69 11.96 2.84 -4.03
C VAL A 69 11.43 1.85 -3.00
N LEU A 70 10.88 2.30 -1.86
CA LEU A 70 10.28 1.40 -0.86
C LEU A 70 9.08 0.63 -1.43
N VAL A 71 8.22 1.33 -2.17
CA VAL A 71 7.01 0.82 -2.83
C VAL A 71 7.38 -0.14 -3.96
N LEU A 72 8.27 0.26 -4.87
CA LEU A 72 8.78 -0.60 -5.94
C LEU A 72 9.59 -1.78 -5.41
N GLY A 73 10.21 -1.61 -4.26
CA GLY A 73 10.83 -2.69 -3.52
C GLY A 73 9.83 -3.62 -2.86
N ALA A 74 8.51 -3.39 -2.94
CA ALA A 74 7.48 -4.13 -2.21
C ALA A 74 7.84 -4.31 -0.73
N ARG A 75 8.32 -3.23 -0.08
CA ARG A 75 8.70 -3.24 1.34
C ARG A 75 7.48 -2.88 2.19
N ARG A 76 7.32 -3.55 3.34
CA ARG A 76 6.25 -3.26 4.31
C ARG A 76 6.20 -1.80 4.75
N ALA A 77 7.36 -1.14 4.84
CA ALA A 77 7.47 0.28 5.16
C ALA A 77 6.94 1.21 4.05
N GLY A 78 6.81 0.74 2.80
CA GLY A 78 6.41 1.56 1.66
C GLY A 78 5.01 2.16 1.82
N ALA A 79 4.02 1.37 2.26
CA ALA A 79 2.64 1.86 2.43
C ALA A 79 2.48 2.95 3.51
N PRO A 80 3.01 2.81 4.75
CA PRO A 80 2.94 3.87 5.74
C PRO A 80 3.80 5.09 5.36
N SER A 81 4.98 4.90 4.78
CA SER A 81 5.80 6.04 4.31
C SER A 81 5.09 6.82 3.20
N ALA A 82 4.47 6.14 2.24
CA ALA A 82 3.66 6.78 1.21
C ALA A 82 2.52 7.60 1.81
N GLY A 83 1.75 7.00 2.74
CA GLY A 83 0.66 7.70 3.41
C GLY A 83 1.13 8.95 4.17
N ALA A 84 2.24 8.85 4.90
CA ALA A 84 2.77 9.97 5.68
C ALA A 84 3.26 11.13 4.79
N VAL A 85 4.05 10.82 3.75
CA VAL A 85 4.62 11.84 2.87
C VAL A 85 3.52 12.54 2.07
N VAL A 86 2.60 11.80 1.44
CA VAL A 86 1.54 12.41 0.63
C VAL A 86 0.55 13.20 1.48
N ALA A 87 0.29 12.79 2.72
CA ALA A 87 -0.58 13.53 3.62
C ALA A 87 0.07 14.85 4.04
N ALA A 88 1.37 14.82 4.38
CA ALA A 88 2.12 16.03 4.71
C ALA A 88 2.22 16.98 3.50
N ASP A 89 2.42 16.44 2.30
CA ASP A 89 2.48 17.22 1.07
C ASP A 89 1.13 17.85 0.69
N ALA A 90 0.06 17.07 0.70
CA ALA A 90 -1.29 17.61 0.51
C ALA A 90 -1.61 18.66 1.57
N PHE A 91 -1.31 18.43 2.85
CA PHE A 91 -1.55 19.40 3.90
C PHE A 91 -0.76 20.71 3.70
N ALA A 92 0.54 20.61 3.42
CA ALA A 92 1.39 21.78 3.15
C ALA A 92 0.87 22.56 1.94
N ASN A 93 0.50 21.85 0.86
CA ASN A 93 -0.13 22.45 -0.31
C ASN A 93 -1.43 23.16 0.06
N TRP A 94 -2.36 22.53 0.76
CA TRP A 94 -3.60 23.18 1.20
C TRP A 94 -3.36 24.39 2.10
N PHE A 95 -2.38 24.32 3.00
CA PHE A 95 -2.03 25.39 3.93
C PHE A 95 -1.50 26.63 3.20
N VAL A 96 -0.48 26.49 2.33
CA VAL A 96 0.07 27.64 1.57
C VAL A 96 -0.96 28.21 0.60
N ASN A 97 -1.90 27.36 0.18
CA ASN A 97 -2.97 27.68 -0.73
C ASN A 97 -4.30 28.03 -0.01
N TRP A 98 -4.31 28.31 1.28
CA TRP A 98 -5.58 28.53 1.99
C TRP A 98 -6.25 29.87 1.62
N SER A 99 -5.47 30.95 1.51
CA SER A 99 -5.98 32.32 1.33
C SER A 99 -6.75 32.52 0.02
N TRP A 100 -6.13 32.19 -1.11
CA TRP A 100 -6.75 32.20 -2.45
C TRP A 100 -7.85 31.13 -2.63
N LEU A 101 -7.84 29.98 -1.94
CA LEU A 101 -8.96 29.02 -1.95
C LEU A 101 -10.20 29.59 -1.28
N ASN A 102 -10.04 30.27 -0.15
CA ASN A 102 -11.14 30.97 0.51
C ASN A 102 -11.73 32.08 -0.36
N ALA A 103 -10.89 32.74 -1.16
CA ALA A 103 -11.33 33.76 -2.10
C ALA A 103 -12.09 33.18 -3.31
N ASP A 104 -11.71 31.99 -3.79
CA ASP A 104 -12.30 31.36 -4.96
C ASP A 104 -12.10 29.83 -4.93
N TRP A 105 -13.13 29.12 -4.46
CA TRP A 105 -13.14 27.66 -4.34
C TRP A 105 -13.05 26.94 -5.69
N THR A 106 -13.45 27.57 -6.80
CA THR A 106 -13.42 26.93 -8.13
C THR A 106 -12.00 26.65 -8.60
N ARG A 107 -11.00 27.31 -8.01
CA ARG A 107 -9.57 27.03 -8.25
C ARG A 107 -9.17 25.63 -7.86
N LEU A 108 -9.87 25.01 -6.90
CA LEU A 108 -9.70 23.60 -6.56
C LEU A 108 -10.00 22.68 -7.75
N LEU A 109 -10.84 23.09 -8.70
CA LEU A 109 -11.26 22.27 -9.83
C LEU A 109 -10.31 22.38 -11.03
N ARG A 110 -9.24 23.18 -10.92
CA ARG A 110 -8.24 23.28 -11.98
C ARG A 110 -7.51 21.95 -12.13
N PRO A 111 -7.26 21.49 -13.37
CA PRO A 111 -6.62 20.20 -13.62
C PRO A 111 -5.15 20.15 -13.19
N VAL A 112 -4.57 21.30 -12.82
CA VAL A 112 -3.20 21.44 -12.33
C VAL A 112 -3.22 22.15 -10.97
N GLY A 113 -2.28 21.78 -10.09
CA GLY A 113 -2.15 22.36 -8.75
C GLY A 113 -2.79 21.49 -7.67
N LEU A 114 -3.79 22.03 -6.96
CA LEU A 114 -4.30 21.40 -5.73
C LEU A 114 -5.18 20.15 -5.97
N LEU A 115 -5.89 20.09 -7.09
CA LEU A 115 -6.79 18.95 -7.40
C LEU A 115 -6.02 17.62 -7.48
N PRO A 116 -4.98 17.50 -8.33
CA PRO A 116 -4.33 16.21 -8.55
C PRO A 116 -3.66 15.71 -7.28
N ILE A 117 -2.97 16.58 -6.52
CA ILE A 117 -2.33 16.18 -5.25
C ILE A 117 -3.38 15.74 -4.21
N THR A 118 -4.54 16.40 -4.16
CA THR A 118 -5.63 16.00 -3.24
C THR A 118 -6.19 14.64 -3.61
N LEU A 119 -6.49 14.42 -4.90
CA LEU A 119 -7.01 13.13 -5.38
C LEU A 119 -5.98 12.01 -5.18
N PHE A 120 -4.70 12.29 -5.44
CA PHE A 120 -3.61 11.34 -5.22
C PHE A 120 -3.46 10.99 -3.74
N ALA A 121 -3.50 11.99 -2.85
CA ALA A 121 -3.46 11.77 -1.40
C ALA A 121 -4.63 10.89 -0.93
N LEU A 122 -5.86 11.20 -1.35
CA LEU A 122 -7.04 10.40 -1.03
C LEU A 122 -6.89 8.96 -1.53
N PHE A 123 -6.42 8.78 -2.76
CA PHE A 123 -6.17 7.46 -3.34
C PHE A 123 -5.14 6.67 -2.53
N VAL A 124 -3.98 7.26 -2.22
CA VAL A 124 -2.91 6.60 -1.46
C VAL A 124 -3.38 6.24 -0.05
N LEU A 125 -4.09 7.14 0.63
CA LEU A 125 -4.61 6.89 1.97
C LEU A 125 -5.66 5.77 1.97
N ALA A 126 -6.58 5.79 1.00
CA ALA A 126 -7.57 4.71 0.83
C ALA A 126 -6.89 3.35 0.52
N ALA A 127 -5.82 3.37 -0.27
CA ALA A 127 -5.05 2.18 -0.62
C ALA A 127 -4.07 1.72 0.48
N SER A 128 -3.75 2.55 1.48
CA SER A 128 -2.68 2.30 2.44
C SER A 128 -2.90 1.02 3.26
N ARG A 129 -4.09 0.86 3.84
CA ARG A 129 -4.42 -0.33 4.65
C ARG A 129 -4.43 -1.65 3.84
N PRO A 130 -5.12 -1.76 2.69
CA PRO A 130 -5.09 -2.99 1.90
C PRO A 130 -3.68 -3.30 1.38
N LEU A 131 -2.89 -2.28 1.03
CA LEU A 131 -1.53 -2.44 0.56
C LEU A 131 -0.59 -2.90 1.69
N TRP A 132 -0.66 -2.30 2.88
CA TRP A 132 0.11 -2.71 4.04
C TRP A 132 -0.16 -4.18 4.43
N ARG A 133 -1.43 -4.62 4.36
CA ARG A 133 -1.80 -6.02 4.59
C ARG A 133 -1.19 -6.95 3.55
N ALA A 134 -1.31 -6.62 2.26
CA ALA A 134 -0.74 -7.41 1.18
C ALA A 134 0.79 -7.53 1.29
N LEU A 135 1.47 -6.45 1.72
CA LEU A 135 2.92 -6.41 1.95
C LEU A 135 3.36 -7.11 3.24
N SER A 136 2.43 -7.37 4.16
CA SER A 136 2.70 -8.05 5.44
C SER A 136 2.30 -9.53 5.43
N ALA A 137 1.66 -10.02 4.37
CA ALA A 137 1.25 -11.41 4.26
C ALA A 137 2.49 -12.32 4.22
N ASP A 138 2.58 -13.24 5.19
CA ASP A 138 3.71 -14.14 5.32
C ASP A 138 3.59 -15.29 4.30
N PRO A 139 4.57 -15.49 3.41
CA PRO A 139 4.51 -16.55 2.40
C PRO A 139 4.35 -17.95 3.01
N VAL A 140 4.86 -18.16 4.23
CA VAL A 140 4.80 -19.46 4.93
C VAL A 140 3.37 -19.76 5.39
N VAL A 141 2.66 -18.75 5.91
CA VAL A 141 1.26 -18.88 6.34
C VAL A 141 0.35 -19.10 5.13
N ALA A 142 0.61 -18.42 4.02
CA ALA A 142 -0.13 -18.62 2.77
C ALA A 142 0.08 -20.04 2.19
N TRP A 143 1.31 -20.57 2.25
CA TRP A 143 1.62 -21.94 1.83
C TRP A 143 1.01 -23.00 2.77
N ALA A 144 1.06 -22.78 4.08
CA ALA A 144 0.43 -23.68 5.05
C ALA A 144 -1.11 -23.70 4.89
N ALA A 145 -1.72 -22.57 4.57
CA ALA A 145 -3.15 -22.48 4.27
C ALA A 145 -3.53 -23.23 2.98
N SER A 146 -2.73 -23.12 1.91
CA SER A 146 -3.00 -23.87 0.67
C SER A 146 -2.88 -25.38 0.84
N ILE A 147 -1.93 -25.87 1.65
CA ILE A 147 -1.83 -27.31 1.96
C ILE A 147 -3.06 -27.81 2.75
N ARG A 148 -3.64 -26.95 3.59
CA ARG A 148 -4.83 -27.30 4.38
C ARG A 148 -6.11 -27.32 3.55
N GLU A 149 -6.20 -26.52 2.49
CA GLU A 149 -7.31 -26.54 1.53
C GLU A 149 -7.22 -27.72 0.54
N ASP A 150 -6.00 -28.13 0.15
CA ASP A 150 -5.75 -29.30 -0.70
C ASP A 150 -5.75 -30.63 0.07
N ALA A 151 -5.82 -30.59 1.41
CA ALA A 151 -5.98 -31.79 2.20
C ALA A 151 -7.37 -32.39 1.88
N PRO A 152 -7.44 -33.60 1.28
CA PRO A 152 -8.72 -34.22 0.98
C PRO A 152 -9.50 -34.36 2.28
N ASN A 153 -10.75 -33.91 2.28
CA ASN A 153 -11.70 -34.01 3.40
C ASN A 153 -11.42 -35.27 4.23
N GLY A 154 -10.78 -35.11 5.39
CA GLY A 154 -10.50 -36.22 6.28
C GLY A 154 -11.77 -36.72 6.97
N PRO A 155 -11.63 -37.78 7.78
CA PRO A 155 -11.73 -39.17 7.37
C PRO A 155 -13.17 -39.62 7.08
N VAL A 156 -13.33 -40.62 6.21
CA VAL A 156 -14.59 -41.36 6.02
C VAL A 156 -15.09 -41.85 7.38
N GLU A 157 -16.22 -41.31 7.80
CA GLU A 157 -16.93 -41.72 9.00
C GLU A 157 -17.25 -43.22 8.90
N GLY A 158 -16.61 -43.99 9.77
CA GLY A 158 -16.73 -45.43 9.84
C GLY A 158 -18.18 -45.83 10.03
N ARG A 159 -18.69 -46.55 9.03
CA ARG A 159 -19.94 -47.30 9.10
C ARG A 159 -19.95 -48.18 10.36
N ASN A 160 -20.76 -47.80 11.34
CA ASN A 160 -21.08 -48.63 12.50
C ASN A 160 -22.02 -49.76 12.06
N ASP A 161 -21.46 -50.84 11.51
CA ASP A 161 -22.17 -52.11 11.36
C ASP A 161 -22.21 -52.80 12.72
N HIS A 162 -23.28 -52.56 13.48
CA HIS A 162 -23.66 -53.38 14.64
C HIS A 162 -24.13 -54.76 14.15
N GLY A 163 -23.17 -55.62 13.82
CA GLY A 163 -23.37 -57.05 13.59
C GLY A 163 -23.59 -57.79 14.91
N SER A 164 -24.85 -58.14 15.16
CA SER A 164 -25.35 -59.35 15.85
C SER A 164 -24.35 -60.20 16.65
N GLN A 165 -24.51 -60.18 17.98
CA GLN A 165 -23.98 -61.14 18.94
C GLN A 165 -24.65 -62.53 18.76
N PRO A 166 -23.91 -63.67 18.78
CA PRO A 166 -24.51 -65.00 18.86
C PRO A 166 -24.81 -65.37 20.33
N ARG A 167 -26.02 -65.89 20.57
CA ARG A 167 -26.40 -66.53 21.84
C ARG A 167 -25.66 -67.87 22.00
N PRO A 168 -25.07 -68.19 23.16
CA PRO A 168 -24.69 -69.56 23.47
C PRO A 168 -25.89 -70.32 24.06
N ASN A 169 -26.30 -71.38 23.34
CA ASN A 169 -27.18 -72.44 23.86
C ASN A 169 -26.49 -73.16 25.02
N GLY A 170 -27.25 -73.41 26.09
CA GLY A 170 -26.83 -74.33 27.15
C GLY A 170 -26.98 -75.80 26.73
N ALA A 171 -26.21 -76.69 27.37
CA ALA A 171 -26.65 -77.97 27.94
C ALA A 171 -25.44 -78.81 28.42
N HIS A 172 -25.69 -79.64 29.45
CA HIS A 172 -24.82 -80.64 30.11
C HIS A 172 -23.91 -80.03 31.20
N ARG A 173 -24.14 -80.25 32.51
CA ARG A 173 -24.54 -81.46 33.24
C ARG A 173 -25.24 -81.11 34.55
#